data_AF-A0A8S1ARW9-F1
#
_entry.id   AF-A0A8S1ARW9-F1
#
_cell.length_a   1.000
_cell.length_b   1.000
_cell.length_c   1.000
_cell.angle_alpha   90.00
_cell.angle_beta   90.00
_cell.angle_gamma   90.00
#
_symmetry.space_group_name_H-M   'P 1'
#
loop_
_entity.id
_entity.type
_entity.pdbx_description
1 polymer ?
#
loop_
_entity_poly.entity_id
_entity_poly.type
_entity_poly.pdbx_seq_one_letter_code
_entity_poly.pdbx_strand_id
1 'polypeptide(L)'
;MYLVCVLLQAIFVAVSASVLFQDCGSAYDLRTVNIEGCTMRPPCYVTVGEDVKVNLQFSAGGYFMSRNLDQNVVIDINHLYLPTNVTPERCEIEDCPVEMGAFTSFTSIMSVPTRVQLNQRGFLRWRIRNEEGRLVLCYTVLVQTQSPLQKLIRRNLLHSLNNAEPNAELKQSNFTTDVFI
;
A
#
# COMPACT_ATOMS: atom_id res chain seq x y z
N MET A 1 40.48 -17.57 -10.17
CA MET A 1 39.86 -16.24 -10.35
C MET A 1 38.46 -16.32 -10.97
N TYR A 2 37.66 -17.36 -10.65
CA TYR A 2 36.25 -17.48 -11.07
C TYR A 2 35.30 -17.67 -9.87
N LEU A 3 35.85 -17.92 -8.68
CA LEU A 3 35.08 -18.22 -7.47
C LEU A 3 34.49 -16.96 -6.79
N VAL A 4 35.08 -15.79 -7.04
CA VAL A 4 34.69 -14.54 -6.37
C VAL A 4 33.42 -13.93 -6.98
N CYS A 5 33.15 -14.17 -8.27
CA CYS A 5 31.94 -13.65 -8.93
C CYS A 5 30.65 -14.40 -8.54
N VAL A 6 30.73 -15.61 -7.99
CA VAL A 6 29.53 -16.40 -7.60
C VAL A 6 28.92 -15.90 -6.28
N LEU A 7 29.66 -15.11 -5.50
CA LEU A 7 29.19 -14.52 -4.24
C LEU A 7 28.40 -13.21 -4.43
N LEU A 8 28.22 -12.74 -5.67
CA LEU A 8 27.25 -11.70 -6.03
C LEU A 8 25.84 -12.30 -6.19
N GLN A 9 25.42 -13.11 -5.22
CA GLN A 9 24.02 -13.49 -5.14
C GLN A 9 23.22 -12.24 -4.76
N ALA A 10 22.38 -11.86 -5.71
CA ALA A 10 21.43 -10.77 -5.63
C ALA A 10 20.76 -10.71 -4.25
N ILE A 11 21.06 -9.64 -3.50
CA ILE A 11 20.18 -9.16 -2.44
C ILE A 11 18.93 -8.67 -3.18
N PHE A 12 17.96 -9.56 -3.39
CA PHE A 12 16.62 -9.15 -3.76
C PHE A 12 16.02 -8.43 -2.55
N VAL A 13 16.32 -7.14 -2.43
CA VAL A 13 15.53 -6.25 -1.58
C VAL A 13 14.12 -6.30 -2.16
N ALA A 14 13.20 -6.95 -1.45
CA ALA A 14 11.80 -6.91 -1.79
C ALA A 14 11.33 -5.46 -1.68
N VAL A 15 11.33 -4.74 -2.80
CA VAL A 15 10.76 -3.40 -2.88
C VAL A 15 9.28 -3.54 -2.60
N SER A 16 8.86 -3.13 -1.40
CA SER A 16 7.45 -3.00 -1.07
C SER A 16 6.87 -1.87 -1.92
N ALA A 17 5.90 -2.20 -2.78
CA ALA A 17 5.24 -1.21 -3.62
C ALA A 17 4.31 -0.35 -2.75
N SER A 18 4.58 0.95 -2.68
CA SER A 18 3.61 1.90 -2.11
C SER A 18 2.37 1.94 -3.00
N VAL A 19 1.18 1.97 -2.43
CA VAL A 19 -0.04 2.30 -3.20
C VAL A 19 -0.07 3.79 -3.52
N LEU A 20 -0.84 4.17 -4.53
CA LEU A 20 -1.18 5.57 -4.76
C LEU A 20 -2.21 6.01 -3.71
N PHE A 21 -1.89 7.03 -2.93
CA PHE A 21 -2.75 7.59 -1.89
C PHE A 21 -2.83 9.12 -2.00
N GLN A 22 -3.87 9.69 -1.42
CA GLN A 22 -4.03 11.13 -1.24
C GLN A 22 -4.07 11.44 0.26
N ASP A 23 -3.23 12.37 0.71
CA ASP A 23 -3.28 12.89 2.08
C ASP A 23 -4.54 13.75 2.27
N CYS A 24 -5.24 13.55 3.39
CA CYS A 24 -6.46 14.27 3.74
C CYS A 24 -6.34 15.16 4.99
N GLY A 25 -5.12 15.51 5.40
CA GLY A 25 -4.85 16.45 6.48
C GLY A 25 -3.97 15.89 7.60
N SER A 26 -2.93 15.13 7.24
CA SER A 26 -1.96 14.60 8.19
C SER A 26 -1.14 15.72 8.82
N ALA A 27 -0.92 15.64 10.15
CA ALA A 27 0.04 16.51 10.84
C ALA A 27 1.47 15.94 10.79
N TYR A 28 1.59 14.61 10.67
CA TYR A 28 2.83 13.91 10.37
C TYR A 28 3.00 13.74 8.86
N ASP A 29 4.25 13.59 8.43
CA ASP A 29 4.59 13.49 7.01
C ASP A 29 4.53 12.02 6.57
N LEU A 30 3.41 11.63 5.96
CA LEU A 30 3.19 10.27 5.45
C LEU A 30 4.00 10.02 4.17
N ARG A 31 4.94 9.09 4.22
CA ARG A 31 5.85 8.79 3.11
C ARG A 31 5.38 7.62 2.26
N THR A 32 4.96 6.55 2.91
CA THR A 32 4.65 5.29 2.24
C THR A 32 3.39 4.68 2.84
N VAL A 33 2.55 4.13 1.97
CA VAL A 33 1.40 3.29 2.33
C VAL A 33 1.54 1.99 1.55
N ASN A 34 1.79 0.88 2.22
CA ASN A 34 1.85 -0.44 1.60
C ASN A 34 0.65 -1.26 2.06
N ILE A 35 -0.15 -1.75 1.11
CA ILE A 35 -1.33 -2.59 1.37
C ILE A 35 -1.08 -3.95 0.73
N GLU A 36 -1.14 -5.02 1.54
CA GLU A 36 -0.85 -6.37 1.07
C GLU A 36 -1.74 -6.75 -0.13
N GLY A 37 -1.08 -7.17 -1.22
CA GLY A 37 -1.75 -7.58 -2.45
C GLY A 37 -2.12 -6.45 -3.42
N CYS A 38 -1.79 -5.20 -3.08
CA CYS A 38 -1.92 -4.03 -3.95
C CYS A 38 -0.57 -3.58 -4.51
N THR A 39 -0.64 -2.80 -5.59
CA THR A 39 0.54 -2.23 -6.25
C THR A 39 0.34 -0.72 -6.44
N MET A 40 1.29 -0.04 -7.05
CA MET A 40 1.16 1.38 -7.42
C MET A 40 0.00 1.64 -8.40
N ARG A 41 -0.50 0.62 -9.12
CA ARG A 41 -1.55 0.77 -10.12
C ARG A 41 -2.94 0.72 -9.46
N PRO A 42 -3.74 1.80 -9.51
CA PRO A 42 -5.11 1.78 -9.00
C PRO A 42 -6.05 0.99 -9.93
N PRO A 43 -7.17 0.44 -9.40
CA PRO A 43 -7.55 0.43 -7.99
C PRO A 43 -6.82 -0.65 -7.19
N CYS A 44 -6.72 -0.45 -5.87
CA CYS A 44 -6.29 -1.50 -4.95
C CYS A 44 -7.46 -2.47 -4.71
N TYR A 45 -7.29 -3.74 -5.07
CA TYR A 45 -8.35 -4.74 -4.93
C TYR A 45 -8.39 -5.31 -3.51
N VAL A 46 -9.47 -5.05 -2.79
CA VAL A 46 -9.71 -5.56 -1.43
C VAL A 46 -10.74 -6.69 -1.47
N THR A 47 -10.44 -7.81 -0.84
CA THR A 47 -11.32 -8.98 -0.83
C THR A 47 -12.21 -8.96 0.38
N VAL A 48 -13.52 -9.12 0.19
CA VAL A 48 -14.46 -9.15 1.30
C VAL A 48 -14.17 -10.31 2.26
N GLY A 49 -14.25 -10.04 3.57
CA GLY A 49 -14.03 -11.03 4.62
C GLY A 49 -12.58 -11.44 4.88
N GLU A 50 -11.60 -10.87 4.16
CA GLU A 50 -10.19 -11.09 4.42
C GLU A 50 -9.60 -10.05 5.36
N ASP A 51 -8.57 -10.47 6.09
CA ASP A 51 -7.68 -9.59 6.82
C ASP A 51 -6.53 -9.15 5.92
N VAL A 52 -6.27 -7.84 5.89
CA VAL A 52 -5.28 -7.22 5.01
C VAL A 52 -4.26 -6.46 5.85
N LYS A 53 -2.98 -6.81 5.69
CA LYS A 53 -1.89 -6.07 6.33
C LYS A 53 -1.64 -4.74 5.62
N VAL A 54 -1.48 -3.69 6.40
CA VAL A 54 -1.18 -2.34 5.95
C VAL A 54 0.02 -1.83 6.72
N ASN A 55 1.08 -1.48 6.03
CA ASN A 55 2.28 -0.88 6.61
C ASN A 55 2.37 0.59 6.17
N LEU A 56 2.57 1.47 7.16
CA LEU A 56 2.77 2.89 6.95
C LEU A 56 4.21 3.24 7.28
N GLN A 57 4.78 4.19 6.55
CA GLN A 57 6.01 4.86 6.93
C GLN A 57 5.76 6.35 6.94
N PHE A 58 6.12 7.01 8.03
CA PHE A 58 5.88 8.42 8.23
C PHE A 58 6.99 9.04 9.08
N SER A 59 7.11 10.36 9.01
CA SER A 59 7.95 11.12 9.91
C SER A 59 7.08 11.99 10.81
N ALA A 60 7.21 11.80 12.13
CA ALA A 60 6.63 12.72 13.08
C ALA A 60 7.45 14.01 13.03
N GLY A 61 6.84 15.11 12.62
CA GLY A 61 7.54 16.41 12.61
C GLY A 61 8.07 16.79 14.00
N GLY A 62 8.95 17.80 14.06
CA GLY A 62 9.61 18.23 15.30
C GLY A 62 8.73 18.98 16.31
N TYR A 63 7.40 18.83 16.25
CA TYR A 63 6.47 19.71 16.97
C TYR A 63 5.81 19.08 18.19
N PHE A 64 5.57 17.77 18.19
CA PHE A 64 4.89 17.07 19.28
C PHE A 64 5.10 15.55 19.21
N MET A 65 5.08 14.90 20.37
CA MET A 65 5.11 13.43 20.51
C MET A 65 3.70 12.87 20.56
N SER A 66 3.55 11.59 20.21
CA SER A 66 2.29 10.84 20.41
C SER A 66 2.55 9.59 21.22
N ARG A 67 1.81 9.41 22.31
CA ARG A 67 1.89 8.24 23.21
C ARG A 67 0.90 7.16 22.84
N ASN A 68 -0.16 7.51 22.13
CA ASN A 68 -1.13 6.58 21.60
C ASN A 68 -1.49 6.94 20.17
N LEU A 69 -1.92 5.95 19.39
CA LEU A 69 -2.43 6.09 18.04
C LEU A 69 -3.74 5.31 17.94
N ASP A 70 -4.85 6.03 17.85
CA ASP A 70 -6.20 5.52 17.70
C ASP A 70 -6.61 5.51 16.23
N GLN A 71 -7.10 4.39 15.75
CA GLN A 71 -7.30 4.14 14.32
C GLN A 71 -8.79 4.12 13.96
N ASN A 72 -9.16 4.95 13.00
CA ASN A 72 -10.50 4.97 12.43
C ASN A 72 -10.42 4.74 10.92
N VAL A 73 -10.95 3.59 10.48
CA VAL A 73 -10.85 3.14 9.10
C VAL A 73 -12.23 2.86 8.55
N VAL A 74 -12.48 3.42 7.37
CA VAL A 74 -13.79 3.36 6.71
C VAL A 74 -13.58 3.11 5.23
N ILE A 75 -14.38 2.20 4.67
CA ILE A 75 -14.54 2.05 3.23
C ILE A 75 -15.79 2.83 2.81
N ASP A 76 -15.61 3.84 1.97
CA ASP A 76 -16.67 4.68 1.41
C ASP A 76 -17.00 4.21 -0.01
N ILE A 77 -18.15 3.58 -0.19
CA ILE A 77 -18.64 3.08 -1.49
C ILE A 77 -20.03 3.64 -1.72
N ASN A 78 -20.23 4.39 -2.81
CA ASN A 78 -21.52 4.98 -3.18
C ASN A 78 -22.18 5.76 -2.01
N HIS A 79 -21.38 6.52 -1.24
CA HIS A 79 -21.80 7.28 -0.05
C HIS A 79 -22.22 6.43 1.16
N LEU A 80 -22.00 5.12 1.12
CA LEU A 80 -22.16 4.24 2.27
C LEU A 80 -20.82 4.12 3.01
N TYR A 81 -20.79 4.59 4.25
CA TYR A 81 -19.64 4.47 5.14
C TYR A 81 -19.65 3.12 5.86
N LEU A 82 -18.71 2.26 5.48
CA LEU A 82 -18.56 0.92 6.05
C LEU A 82 -17.35 0.92 6.98
N PRO A 83 -17.54 0.98 8.32
CA PRO A 83 -16.43 0.90 9.26
C PRO A 83 -15.76 -0.48 9.16
N THR A 84 -14.44 -0.49 9.29
CA THR A 84 -13.63 -1.71 9.25
C THR A 84 -12.92 -1.89 10.58
N ASN A 85 -12.90 -3.12 11.08
CA ASN A 85 -12.14 -3.44 12.30
C ASN A 85 -10.64 -3.44 11.97
N VAL A 86 -9.84 -2.92 12.88
CA VAL A 86 -8.39 -2.81 12.72
C VAL A 86 -7.67 -3.22 13.99
N THR A 87 -6.61 -4.02 13.82
CA THR A 87 -5.75 -4.48 14.91
C THR A 87 -4.30 -4.02 14.66
N PRO A 88 -3.58 -3.51 15.67
CA PRO A 88 -4.05 -3.27 17.04
C PRO A 88 -4.99 -2.06 17.12
N GLU A 89 -6.00 -2.12 17.99
CA GLU A 89 -6.99 -1.04 18.16
C GLU A 89 -6.36 0.24 18.72
N ARG A 90 -5.31 0.09 19.52
CA ARG A 90 -4.49 1.15 20.10
C ARG A 90 -3.04 0.74 20.03
N CYS A 91 -2.13 1.70 20.21
CA CYS A 91 -0.70 1.44 20.33
C CYS A 91 -0.41 0.64 21.63
N GLU A 92 -0.83 -0.62 21.69
CA GLU A 92 -0.56 -1.55 22.77
C GLU A 92 0.78 -2.20 22.48
N ILE A 93 1.83 -1.48 22.90
CA ILE A 93 3.19 -1.99 23.18
C ILE A 93 3.95 -2.45 21.92
N GLU A 94 4.71 -1.51 21.31
CA GLU A 94 6.07 -1.63 20.74
C GLU A 94 6.41 -0.36 19.91
N ASP A 95 5.43 0.26 19.23
CA ASP A 95 5.64 1.39 18.29
C ASP A 95 5.33 2.79 18.85
N CYS A 96 4.94 2.89 20.13
CA CYS A 96 4.71 4.16 20.83
C CYS A 96 5.56 4.23 22.11
N PRO A 97 6.11 5.41 22.47
CA PRO A 97 5.81 6.74 21.93
C PRO A 97 6.47 7.03 20.57
N VAL A 98 5.77 7.77 19.72
CA VAL A 98 6.34 8.35 18.50
C VAL A 98 7.08 9.63 18.87
N GLU A 99 8.40 9.59 18.77
CA GLU A 99 9.27 10.72 19.09
C GLU A 99 9.28 11.79 18.00
N MET A 100 9.58 13.03 18.40
CA MET A 100 9.69 14.16 17.49
C MET A 100 10.86 13.99 16.51
N GLY A 101 10.64 14.24 15.24
CA GLY A 101 11.63 14.09 14.18
C GLY A 101 11.95 12.64 13.81
N ALA A 102 11.34 11.65 14.47
CA ALA A 102 11.57 10.25 14.18
C ALA A 102 10.98 9.86 12.82
N PHE A 103 11.68 8.97 12.13
CA PHE A 103 11.12 8.20 11.03
C PHE A 103 10.59 6.89 11.59
N THR A 104 9.29 6.67 11.50
CA THR A 104 8.60 5.55 12.13
C THR A 104 7.84 4.76 11.07
N SER A 105 7.79 3.45 11.26
CA SER A 105 6.91 2.57 10.50
C SER A 105 5.99 1.82 11.43
N PHE A 106 4.73 1.66 11.03
CA PHE A 106 3.73 0.96 11.83
C PHE A 106 2.91 0.04 10.93
N THR A 107 2.56 -1.15 11.44
CA THR A 107 1.79 -2.15 10.70
C THR A 107 0.46 -2.43 11.39
N SER A 108 -0.61 -2.44 10.62
CA SER A 108 -1.96 -2.79 11.05
C SER A 108 -2.56 -3.90 10.21
N ILE A 109 -3.53 -4.59 10.77
CA ILE A 109 -4.36 -5.59 10.09
C ILE A 109 -5.78 -5.05 10.02
N MET A 110 -6.32 -4.88 8.82
CA MET A 110 -7.69 -4.43 8.59
C MET A 110 -8.56 -5.60 8.12
N SER A 111 -9.68 -5.83 8.78
CA SER A 111 -10.68 -6.81 8.34
C SER A 111 -11.68 -6.17 7.38
N VAL A 112 -11.72 -6.65 6.13
CA VAL A 112 -12.65 -6.12 5.10
C VAL A 112 -14.07 -6.61 5.40
N PRO A 113 -15.07 -5.72 5.57
CA PRO A 113 -16.42 -6.13 5.92
C PRO A 113 -17.06 -7.03 4.86
N THR A 114 -17.81 -8.04 5.30
CA THR A 114 -18.47 -9.01 4.40
C THR A 114 -19.75 -8.48 3.76
N ARG A 115 -20.35 -7.43 4.33
CA ARG A 115 -21.61 -6.81 3.85
C ARG A 115 -21.40 -5.79 2.73
N VAL A 116 -20.17 -5.63 2.24
CA VAL A 116 -19.86 -4.70 1.16
C VAL A 116 -20.26 -5.33 -0.19
N GLN A 117 -20.86 -4.54 -1.08
CA GLN A 117 -21.16 -4.99 -2.44
C GLN A 117 -19.88 -5.31 -3.22
N LEU A 118 -19.91 -6.36 -4.05
CA LEU A 118 -18.79 -6.78 -4.88
C LEU A 118 -18.63 -5.89 -6.12
N ASN A 119 -17.41 -5.79 -6.66
CA ASN A 119 -17.05 -5.02 -7.84
C ASN A 119 -17.37 -3.53 -7.76
N GLN A 120 -17.51 -2.99 -6.55
CA GLN A 120 -17.76 -1.58 -6.35
C GLN A 120 -16.44 -0.85 -6.15
N ARG A 121 -16.33 0.32 -6.77
CA ARG A 121 -15.22 1.25 -6.54
C ARG A 121 -15.59 2.23 -5.43
N GLY A 122 -14.59 2.59 -4.66
CA GLY A 122 -14.76 3.52 -3.54
C GLY A 122 -13.43 3.94 -2.97
N PHE A 123 -13.47 4.61 -1.82
CA PHE A 123 -12.28 5.09 -1.14
C PHE A 123 -12.12 4.39 0.20
N LEU A 124 -10.97 3.76 0.41
CA LEU A 124 -10.51 3.40 1.74
C LEU A 124 -9.96 4.68 2.37
N ARG A 125 -10.54 5.12 3.49
CA ARG A 125 -10.07 6.27 4.27
C ARG A 125 -9.55 5.79 5.61
N TRP A 126 -8.30 6.12 5.90
CA TRP A 126 -7.65 5.81 7.16
C TRP A 126 -7.35 7.11 7.91
N ARG A 127 -7.77 7.20 9.17
CA ARG A 127 -7.51 8.33 10.06
C ARG A 127 -6.90 7.82 11.34
N ILE A 128 -5.77 8.39 11.72
CA ILE A 128 -5.08 8.07 12.97
C ILE A 128 -5.05 9.32 13.82
N ARG A 129 -5.53 9.20 15.06
CA ARG A 129 -5.50 10.28 16.06
C ARG A 129 -4.60 9.92 17.21
N ASN A 130 -3.95 10.92 17.80
CA ASN A 130 -3.18 10.70 19.02
C ASN A 130 -4.06 10.81 20.28
N GLU A 131 -3.45 10.68 21.46
CA GLU A 131 -4.11 10.80 22.77
C GLU A 131 -4.79 12.16 23.02
N GLU A 132 -4.37 13.22 22.32
CA GLU A 132 -4.98 14.55 22.39
C GLU A 132 -6.16 14.70 21.41
N GLY A 133 -6.49 13.66 20.64
CA GLY A 133 -7.50 13.68 19.59
C GLY A 133 -7.06 14.40 18.32
N ARG A 134 -5.77 14.77 18.20
CA ARG A 134 -5.22 15.42 17.01
C ARG A 134 -5.09 14.40 15.87
N LEU A 135 -5.54 14.77 14.67
CA LEU A 135 -5.35 13.97 13.47
C LEU A 135 -3.88 13.98 13.06
N VAL A 136 -3.16 12.89 13.31
CA VAL A 136 -1.73 12.79 13.02
C VAL A 136 -1.46 12.24 11.63
N LEU A 137 -2.26 11.28 11.17
CA LEU A 137 -2.19 10.73 9.82
C LEU A 137 -3.61 10.61 9.23
N CYS A 138 -3.75 10.95 7.95
CA CYS A 138 -4.98 10.87 7.19
C CYS A 138 -4.67 10.58 5.74
N TYR A 139 -5.17 9.47 5.20
CA TYR A 139 -5.05 9.23 3.76
C TYR A 139 -6.27 8.52 3.17
N THR A 140 -6.41 8.65 1.86
CA THR A 140 -7.40 7.93 1.05
C THR A 140 -6.76 7.16 -0.08
N VAL A 141 -7.24 5.94 -0.34
CA VAL A 141 -6.81 5.07 -1.44
C VAL A 141 -8.03 4.65 -2.26
N LEU A 142 -7.92 4.71 -3.60
CA LEU A 142 -8.95 4.18 -4.49
C LEU A 142 -8.92 2.65 -4.44
N VAL A 143 -10.02 2.06 -3.95
CA VAL A 143 -10.16 0.61 -3.81
C VAL A 143 -11.29 0.07 -4.67
N GLN A 144 -11.21 -1.22 -4.99
CA GLN A 144 -12.30 -1.97 -5.61
C GLN A 144 -12.51 -3.28 -4.87
N THR A 145 -13.76 -3.59 -4.51
CA THR A 145 -14.09 -4.83 -3.81
C THR A 145 -14.12 -6.01 -4.76
N GLN A 146 -13.67 -7.16 -4.28
CA GLN A 146 -13.70 -8.42 -5.03
C GLN A 146 -14.10 -9.59 -4.12
N SER A 147 -14.58 -10.67 -4.72
CA SER A 147 -14.76 -11.94 -4.02
C SER A 147 -13.46 -12.74 -3.96
N PRO A 148 -13.34 -13.71 -3.04
CA PRO A 148 -12.19 -14.63 -3.02
C PRO A 148 -11.96 -15.35 -4.34
N LEU A 149 -13.03 -15.74 -5.05
CA LEU A 149 -12.95 -16.36 -6.37
C LEU A 149 -12.35 -15.40 -7.41
N GLN A 150 -12.78 -14.14 -7.42
CA GLN A 150 -12.22 -13.13 -8.33
C GLN A 150 -10.74 -12.86 -8.06
N LYS A 151 -10.33 -12.83 -6.78
CA LYS A 151 -8.92 -12.72 -6.38
C LYS A 151 -8.10 -13.88 -6.97
N LEU A 152 -8.60 -15.11 -6.88
CA LEU A 152 -7.93 -16.30 -7.41
C LEU A 152 -7.78 -16.22 -8.93
N ILE A 153 -8.86 -15.91 -9.65
CA ILE A 153 -8.84 -15.76 -11.12
C ILE A 153 -7.84 -14.68 -11.53
N ARG A 154 -7.89 -13.50 -10.88
CA ARG A 154 -6.97 -12.38 -11.15
C ARG A 154 -5.51 -12.78 -10.95
N ARG A 155 -5.18 -13.48 -9.86
CA ARG A 155 -3.82 -13.96 -9.58
C ARG A 155 -3.33 -14.91 -10.68
N ASN A 156 -4.16 -15.86 -11.11
CA ASN A 156 -3.80 -16.81 -12.15
C ASN A 156 -3.59 -16.13 -13.51
N LEU A 157 -4.45 -15.16 -13.86
CA LEU A 157 -4.30 -14.37 -15.09
C LEU A 157 -3.01 -13.55 -15.06
N LEU A 158 -2.72 -12.85 -13.96
CA LEU A 158 -1.48 -12.08 -13.81
C LEU A 158 -0.24 -12.99 -13.90
N HIS A 159 -0.28 -14.16 -13.28
CA HIS A 159 0.80 -15.14 -13.38
C HIS A 159 0.99 -15.62 -14.83
N SER A 160 -0.11 -15.91 -15.54
CA SER A 160 -0.05 -16.30 -16.95
C SER A 160 0.54 -15.20 -17.84
N LEU A 161 0.18 -13.93 -17.61
CA LEU A 161 0.69 -12.80 -18.39
C LEU A 161 2.19 -12.59 -18.16
N ASN A 162 2.65 -12.66 -16.90
CA ASN A 162 4.07 -12.52 -16.57
C ASN A 162 4.92 -13.67 -17.16
N ASN A 163 4.35 -14.86 -17.30
CA ASN A 163 5.04 -16.01 -17.91
C ASN A 163 4.90 -16.06 -19.43
N ALA A 164 4.03 -15.24 -20.03
CA ALA A 164 3.79 -15.15 -21.46
C ALA A 164 4.61 -14.05 -22.15
N GLU A 165 5.63 -13.51 -21.50
CA GLU A 165 6.57 -12.55 -22.09
C GLU A 165 7.88 -13.27 -22.52
N PRO A 166 7.95 -13.87 -23.72
CA PRO A 166 9.20 -14.30 -24.32
C PRO A 166 9.82 -13.13 -25.10
N ASN A 167 11.08 -12.79 -24.80
CA ASN A 167 12.05 -12.11 -25.67
C ASN A 167 11.46 -11.17 -26.74
N ALA A 168 10.97 -9.98 -26.34
CA ALA A 168 10.92 -8.86 -27.27
C ALA A 168 12.33 -8.27 -27.37
N GLU A 169 13.19 -8.90 -28.16
CA GLU A 169 14.40 -8.25 -28.68
C GLU A 169 13.98 -6.97 -29.41
N LEU A 170 14.38 -5.83 -28.86
CA LEU A 170 14.42 -4.57 -29.58
C LEU A 170 15.44 -4.75 -30.71
N LYS A 171 14.99 -5.17 -31.90
CA LYS A 171 15.80 -5.03 -33.11
C LYS A 171 15.99 -3.54 -33.36
N GLN A 172 17.17 -3.07 -33.01
CA GLN A 172 17.70 -1.76 -33.36
C GLN A 172 17.77 -1.69 -34.89
N SER A 173 16.76 -1.08 -35.53
CA SER A 173 16.85 -0.76 -36.95
C SER A 173 17.80 0.42 -37.10
N ASN A 174 19.01 0.12 -37.58
CA ASN A 174 19.98 1.10 -38.05
C ASN A 174 19.30 2.05 -39.05
N PHE A 175 19.20 3.32 -38.70
CA PHE A 175 18.92 4.39 -39.66
C PHE A 175 20.28 4.96 -40.09
N THR A 176 20.80 4.43 -41.19
CA THR A 176 21.92 5.00 -41.93
C THR A 176 21.50 6.36 -42.47
N THR A 177 22.13 7.42 -41.97
CA THR A 177 22.20 8.69 -42.68
C THR A 177 23.06 8.51 -43.91
N ASP A 178 22.43 8.46 -45.09
CA ASP A 178 23.09 8.74 -46.36
C ASP A 178 22.58 10.06 -46.94
N VAL A 179 23.57 10.85 -47.35
CA VAL A 179 23.53 12.17 -47.97
C VAL A 179 23.22 12.05 -49.48
N PHE A 180 22.82 13.17 -50.10
CA PHE A 180 22.48 13.44 -51.52
C PHE A 180 20.99 13.25 -51.84
N ILE A 181 20.24 14.28 -52.26
CA ILE A 181 20.52 15.35 -53.24
C ILE A 181 20.22 16.75 -52.67
#